data_AF-A0AAU1W773-F1
#
_entry.id   AF-A0AAU1W773-F1
#
_cell.length_a   1.000
_cell.length_b   1.000
_cell.length_c   1.000
_cell.angle_alpha   90.00
_cell.angle_beta   90.00
_cell.angle_gamma   90.00
#
_symmetry.space_group_name_H-M   'P 1'
#
loop_
_entity.id
_entity.type
_entity.pdbx_description
1 polymer ?
#
loop_
_entity_poly.entity_id
_entity_poly.type
_entity_poly.pdbx_seq_one_letter_code
_entity_poly.pdbx_strand_id
1 'polypeptide(L)'
;MTPHISRFTKKRSTLAIATAVAAGALLTAGMTTGASAQPVADATPGGAPMKLSGAARAGLLQDADAKKAETARELKLGSKEKLVVRDVVKDHDGATHTRYERTYDGLPVLGGDLVVHESKAGKSEGVTRATSKRIAVTTASASLKAAPEGARKVVWAASGTPRLAYEKVVTGTQKDGTPRKLHVVTDAATGKKIFEWDAIHTGAGESQYSGSVTVGSTKSGSSYALTDAERGGHSTYDLKHGSSGKGTLFTDADDKWGDGTTNDAATAAVDAAYGAQVTWDYYKDVQGRSGINGDGKGAYSRVHYGNAYVNAFWDDSCFCMTYGDGEGDKKPLTSIDVAGHEMTHGVTAATAGLIYSGESGGLNEATSDIFGTAVEFHANNAKDVGDYLIGEKIDINGDGSPLRYMDKPSKDGASLDNWKSGAGNVDVHYSSGIANHFFYLLSEGSGKKEINGVSYDSPTADGQPAAGIGRDKAEKIWFKALTSYFTTNTDYANARKGTLSAASDLYGADSAEYKAVDRAWAAVNVK
;
A
#
# COMPACT_ATOMS: atom_id res chain seq x y z
N MET A 1 -28.59 -24.49 -69.61
CA MET A 1 -27.52 -23.63 -69.07
C MET A 1 -27.19 -24.11 -67.67
N THR A 2 -25.91 -24.37 -67.44
CA THR A 2 -25.34 -25.29 -66.45
C THR A 2 -24.89 -24.55 -65.19
N PRO A 3 -25.01 -25.13 -63.98
CA PRO A 3 -24.37 -24.65 -62.75
C PRO A 3 -23.09 -25.46 -62.42
N HIS A 4 -22.08 -24.83 -61.78
CA HIS A 4 -20.91 -25.42 -61.08
C HIS A 4 -19.88 -24.26 -60.80
N ILE A 5 -19.06 -24.15 -59.73
CA ILE A 5 -18.61 -25.07 -58.67
C ILE A 5 -17.80 -24.30 -57.56
N SER A 6 -17.92 -24.77 -56.30
CA SER A 6 -16.87 -24.96 -55.24
C SER A 6 -16.08 -23.78 -54.63
N ARG A 7 -15.59 -23.74 -53.37
CA ARG A 7 -15.62 -24.48 -52.06
C ARG A 7 -14.81 -23.55 -51.10
N PHE A 8 -14.96 -23.47 -49.77
CA PHE A 8 -14.59 -24.48 -48.76
C PHE A 8 -15.10 -24.11 -47.35
N THR A 9 -15.28 -25.17 -46.56
CA THR A 9 -15.82 -25.32 -45.20
C THR A 9 -14.78 -25.39 -44.07
N LYS A 10 -15.15 -25.05 -42.82
CA LYS A 10 -15.04 -25.87 -41.57
C LYS A 10 -15.47 -25.01 -40.36
N LYS A 11 -16.60 -25.26 -39.68
CA LYS A 11 -16.93 -26.22 -38.60
C LYS A 11 -16.29 -25.96 -37.22
N ARG A 12 -17.18 -25.63 -36.27
CA ARG A 12 -17.03 -25.61 -34.81
C ARG A 12 -16.81 -27.01 -34.22
N SER A 13 -16.13 -27.08 -33.08
CA SER A 13 -16.23 -28.21 -32.14
C SER A 13 -15.92 -27.72 -30.72
N THR A 14 -16.92 -27.82 -29.85
CA THR A 14 -16.83 -27.75 -28.38
C THR A 14 -16.24 -29.05 -27.82
N LEU A 15 -15.42 -28.98 -26.77
CA LEU A 15 -15.20 -30.11 -25.87
C LEU A 15 -14.91 -29.60 -24.46
N ALA A 16 -15.78 -29.97 -23.52
CA ALA A 16 -15.54 -29.92 -22.08
C ALA A 16 -15.04 -31.30 -21.64
N ILE A 17 -14.00 -31.37 -20.81
CA ILE A 17 -13.65 -32.56 -20.03
C ILE A 17 -13.15 -32.13 -18.64
N ALA A 18 -13.81 -32.68 -17.62
CA ALA A 18 -13.42 -32.68 -16.21
C ALA A 18 -12.58 -33.93 -15.87
N THR A 19 -12.15 -34.04 -14.60
CA THR A 19 -11.57 -35.20 -13.87
C THR A 19 -10.08 -35.49 -14.11
N ALA A 20 -9.29 -36.05 -13.19
CA ALA A 20 -9.33 -36.28 -11.74
C ALA A 20 -7.94 -36.84 -11.34
N VAL A 21 -7.70 -36.88 -10.03
CA VAL A 21 -6.58 -37.47 -9.26
C VAL A 21 -5.99 -38.78 -9.81
N ALA A 22 -4.65 -38.92 -9.75
CA ALA A 22 -3.99 -40.21 -9.52
C ALA A 22 -2.61 -40.04 -8.85
N ALA A 23 -2.48 -40.61 -7.65
CA ALA A 23 -1.22 -40.95 -7.00
C ALA A 23 -0.68 -42.27 -7.57
N GLY A 24 0.64 -42.44 -7.62
CA GLY A 24 1.27 -43.71 -7.99
C GLY A 24 2.78 -43.64 -8.00
N ALA A 25 3.41 -44.08 -6.91
CA ALA A 25 4.83 -44.30 -6.79
C ALA A 25 5.29 -45.48 -7.65
N LEU A 26 6.52 -45.42 -8.18
CA LEU A 26 7.33 -46.60 -8.46
C LEU A 26 8.83 -46.24 -8.48
N LEU A 27 9.52 -46.78 -7.48
CA LEU A 27 10.97 -46.88 -7.35
C LEU A 27 11.52 -47.77 -8.46
N THR A 28 12.50 -47.28 -9.22
CA THR A 28 13.48 -48.13 -9.90
C THR A 28 14.87 -47.65 -9.52
N ALA A 29 15.56 -48.50 -8.76
CA ALA A 29 16.96 -48.35 -8.44
C ALA A 29 17.80 -48.59 -9.69
N GLY A 30 18.48 -47.55 -10.15
CA GLY A 30 19.58 -47.64 -11.12
C GLY A 30 20.82 -47.06 -10.48
N MET A 31 21.72 -47.92 -10.01
CA MET A 31 23.06 -47.52 -9.58
C MET A 31 23.85 -47.09 -10.82
N THR A 32 24.16 -45.81 -10.93
CA THR A 32 25.26 -45.32 -11.75
C THR A 32 26.24 -44.59 -10.84
N THR A 33 27.43 -45.16 -10.74
CA THR A 33 28.61 -44.53 -10.14
C THR A 33 29.06 -43.40 -11.05
N GLY A 34 28.60 -42.19 -10.76
CA GLY A 34 29.09 -40.96 -11.36
C GLY A 34 29.34 -39.96 -10.24
N ALA A 35 30.62 -39.67 -9.98
CA ALA A 35 31.03 -38.58 -9.12
C ALA A 35 30.64 -37.26 -9.81
N SER A 36 29.43 -36.78 -9.58
CA SER A 36 29.07 -35.38 -9.78
C SER A 36 29.24 -34.67 -8.45
N ALA A 37 30.26 -33.82 -8.36
CA ALA A 37 30.30 -32.81 -7.33
C ALA A 37 29.05 -31.93 -7.52
N GLN A 38 28.05 -32.11 -6.66
CA GLN A 38 26.99 -31.12 -6.54
C GLN A 38 27.64 -29.77 -6.20
N PRO A 39 27.18 -28.64 -6.75
CA PRO A 39 27.49 -27.37 -6.15
C PRO A 39 26.91 -27.44 -4.74
N VAL A 40 27.78 -27.49 -3.73
CA VAL A 40 27.38 -27.30 -2.35
C VAL A 40 26.68 -25.95 -2.35
N ALA A 41 25.36 -25.93 -2.12
CA ALA A 41 24.67 -24.69 -1.85
C ALA A 41 25.47 -24.00 -0.75
N ASP A 42 26.00 -22.80 -1.00
CA ASP A 42 26.80 -22.07 -0.02
C ASP A 42 26.03 -22.10 1.29
N ALA A 43 26.58 -22.83 2.28
CA ALA A 43 25.96 -22.95 3.57
C ALA A 43 25.80 -21.53 4.11
N THR A 44 24.58 -21.14 4.46
CA THR A 44 24.30 -19.80 5.00
C THR A 44 25.32 -19.52 6.11
N PRO A 45 26.09 -18.43 6.04
CA PRO A 45 27.13 -18.15 7.02
C PRO A 45 26.56 -18.19 8.44
N GLY A 46 27.28 -18.81 9.37
CA GLY A 46 26.80 -18.99 10.76
C GLY A 46 26.40 -17.68 11.43
N GLY A 47 27.17 -16.61 11.22
CA GLY A 47 26.88 -15.26 11.73
C GLY A 47 25.91 -14.44 10.88
N ALA A 48 25.13 -15.07 10.00
CA ALA A 48 24.03 -14.40 9.30
C ALA A 48 22.76 -14.43 10.16
N PRO A 49 21.94 -13.36 10.17
CA PRO A 49 20.66 -13.34 10.87
C PRO A 49 19.72 -14.44 10.39
N MET A 50 19.16 -15.19 11.33
CA MET A 50 18.14 -16.20 11.08
C MET A 50 16.75 -15.57 11.03
N LYS A 51 15.91 -16.00 10.07
CA LYS A 51 14.49 -15.64 10.01
C LYS A 51 13.71 -16.28 11.15
N LEU A 52 13.23 -15.47 12.11
CA LEU A 52 12.42 -15.92 13.23
C LEU A 52 10.91 -15.81 12.94
N SER A 53 10.11 -16.69 13.54
CA SER A 53 8.65 -16.48 13.60
C SER A 53 8.32 -15.30 14.53
N GLY A 54 7.15 -14.69 14.35
CA GLY A 54 6.71 -13.58 15.22
C GLY A 54 6.69 -13.96 16.71
N ALA A 55 6.22 -15.17 17.04
CA ALA A 55 6.21 -15.68 18.41
C ALA A 55 7.62 -15.91 18.97
N ALA A 56 8.54 -16.47 18.17
CA ALA A 56 9.93 -16.68 18.60
C ALA A 56 10.64 -15.36 18.87
N ARG A 57 10.47 -14.35 18.01
CA ARG A 57 11.01 -13.02 18.23
C ARG A 57 10.42 -12.35 19.47
N ALA A 58 9.10 -12.47 19.69
CA ALA A 58 8.45 -11.94 20.89
C ALA A 58 8.98 -12.56 22.19
N GLY A 59 9.23 -13.88 22.20
CA GLY A 59 9.85 -14.56 23.33
C GLY A 59 11.25 -14.02 23.66
N LEU A 60 12.11 -13.85 22.65
CA LEU A 60 13.44 -13.29 22.84
C LEU A 60 13.41 -11.85 23.40
N LEU A 61 12.46 -11.03 22.94
CA LEU A 61 12.28 -9.67 23.46
C LEU A 61 11.85 -9.68 24.94
N GLN A 62 10.95 -10.60 25.33
CA GLN A 62 10.53 -10.75 26.74
C GLN A 62 11.69 -11.21 27.63
N ASP A 63 12.48 -12.18 27.17
CA ASP A 63 13.66 -12.66 27.90
C ASP A 63 14.70 -11.55 28.10
N ALA A 64 14.98 -10.79 27.05
CA ALA A 64 15.86 -9.63 27.13
C ALA A 64 15.31 -8.57 28.09
N ASP A 65 14.00 -8.32 28.08
CA ASP A 65 13.39 -7.31 28.96
C ASP A 65 13.46 -7.70 30.44
N ALA A 66 13.29 -9.00 30.73
CA ALA A 66 13.46 -9.55 32.07
C ALA A 66 14.92 -9.41 32.58
N LYS A 67 15.91 -9.54 31.70
CA LYS A 67 17.35 -9.52 32.04
C LYS A 67 17.97 -8.12 32.03
N LYS A 68 17.35 -7.12 31.42
CA LYS A 68 17.95 -5.79 31.17
C LYS A 68 18.57 -5.11 32.41
N ALA A 69 18.02 -5.35 33.60
CA ALA A 69 18.55 -4.79 34.85
C ALA A 69 19.85 -5.48 35.29
N GLU A 70 19.97 -6.79 35.06
CA GLU A 70 21.20 -7.55 35.26
C GLU A 70 22.27 -7.15 34.25
N THR A 71 21.90 -7.10 32.96
CA THR A 71 22.78 -6.62 31.89
C THR A 71 23.33 -5.23 32.21
N ALA A 72 22.49 -4.30 32.70
CA ALA A 72 22.96 -2.97 33.09
C ALA A 72 24.04 -3.01 34.19
N ARG A 73 23.95 -3.94 35.15
CA ARG A 73 24.96 -4.13 36.20
C ARG A 73 26.25 -4.72 35.66
N GLU A 74 26.16 -5.74 34.80
CA GLU A 74 27.33 -6.36 34.15
C GLU A 74 28.10 -5.36 33.29
N LEU A 75 27.37 -4.49 32.59
CA LEU A 75 27.91 -3.39 31.80
C LEU A 75 28.45 -2.23 32.64
N LYS A 76 28.35 -2.31 33.98
CA LYS A 76 28.78 -1.29 34.95
C LYS A 76 28.19 0.09 34.66
N LEU A 77 26.93 0.14 34.23
CA LEU A 77 26.23 1.41 34.01
C LEU A 77 25.97 2.10 35.35
N GLY A 78 25.91 3.44 35.34
CA GLY A 78 25.61 4.21 36.55
C GLY A 78 24.20 3.92 37.10
N SER A 79 23.95 4.20 38.38
CA SER A 79 22.63 3.96 39.01
C SER A 79 21.49 4.77 38.39
N LYS A 80 21.80 5.87 37.70
CA LYS A 80 20.84 6.68 36.94
C LYS A 80 20.55 6.12 35.56
N GLU A 81 21.32 5.14 35.10
CA GLU A 81 21.21 4.59 33.76
C GLU A 81 20.34 3.33 33.76
N LYS A 82 19.40 3.27 32.82
CA LYS A 82 18.59 2.05 32.59
C LYS A 82 18.58 1.71 31.11
N LEU A 83 18.46 0.41 30.83
CA LEU A 83 18.32 -0.12 29.49
C LEU A 83 16.84 -0.28 29.11
N VAL A 84 16.53 -0.06 27.85
CA VAL A 84 15.22 -0.32 27.23
C VAL A 84 15.46 -1.21 26.03
N VAL A 85 14.90 -2.43 26.02
CA VAL A 85 15.05 -3.37 24.92
C VAL A 85 14.35 -2.82 23.67
N ARG A 86 15.03 -2.87 22.53
CA ARG A 86 14.47 -2.46 21.24
C ARG A 86 14.33 -3.61 20.26
N ASP A 87 15.34 -4.46 20.18
CA ASP A 87 15.32 -5.58 19.26
C ASP A 87 16.23 -6.72 19.73
N VAL A 88 15.96 -7.94 19.25
CA VAL A 88 16.84 -9.09 19.39
C VAL A 88 16.95 -9.76 18.03
N VAL A 89 18.18 -9.83 17.51
CA VAL A 89 18.53 -10.64 16.34
C VAL A 89 19.16 -11.94 16.83
N LYS A 90 18.82 -13.06 16.17
CA LYS A 90 19.46 -14.35 16.41
C LYS A 90 20.08 -14.84 15.12
N ASP A 91 21.31 -15.29 15.18
CA ASP A 91 22.06 -15.77 14.02
C ASP A 91 21.90 -17.29 13.83
N HIS A 92 22.30 -17.79 12.67
CA HIS A 92 22.22 -19.21 12.32
C HIS A 92 23.12 -20.10 13.20
N ASP A 93 24.24 -19.59 13.71
CA ASP A 93 25.10 -20.27 14.69
C ASP A 93 24.52 -20.26 16.12
N GLY A 94 23.42 -19.53 16.32
CA GLY A 94 22.69 -19.41 17.56
C GLY A 94 23.09 -18.24 18.44
N ALA A 95 24.07 -17.40 18.04
CA ALA A 95 24.39 -16.16 18.72
C ALA A 95 23.18 -15.21 18.76
N THR A 96 23.12 -14.38 19.80
CA THR A 96 22.07 -13.36 19.96
C THR A 96 22.67 -11.97 20.08
N HIS A 97 21.99 -10.99 19.47
CA HIS A 97 22.39 -9.60 19.44
C HIS A 97 21.22 -8.75 19.93
N THR A 98 21.31 -8.28 21.17
CA THR A 98 20.24 -7.52 21.81
C THR A 98 20.55 -6.03 21.74
N ARG A 99 19.69 -5.27 21.07
CA ARG A 99 19.79 -3.82 20.96
C ARG A 99 19.04 -3.15 22.10
N TYR A 100 19.73 -2.24 22.78
CA TYR A 100 19.17 -1.44 23.86
C TYR A 100 19.29 0.05 23.57
N GLU A 101 18.22 0.78 23.84
CA GLU A 101 18.30 2.20 24.16
C GLU A 101 18.65 2.40 25.64
N ARG A 102 19.13 3.60 25.98
CA ARG A 102 19.39 4.00 27.37
C ARG A 102 18.50 5.16 27.79
N THR A 103 18.18 5.15 29.07
CA THR A 103 17.72 6.34 29.79
C THR A 103 18.75 6.75 30.83
N TYR A 104 18.81 8.04 31.15
CA TYR A 104 19.60 8.59 32.25
C TYR A 104 18.69 9.47 33.11
N ASP A 105 18.49 9.09 34.37
CA ASP A 105 17.59 9.79 35.30
C ASP A 105 16.15 9.90 34.77
N GLY A 106 15.70 8.86 34.05
CA GLY A 106 14.40 8.83 33.38
C GLY A 106 14.35 9.55 32.02
N LEU A 107 15.41 10.26 31.62
CA LEU A 107 15.47 10.94 30.32
C LEU A 107 16.00 10.02 29.22
N PRO A 108 15.44 10.05 28.00
CA PRO A 108 16.03 9.36 26.85
C PRO A 108 17.45 9.84 26.57
N VAL A 109 18.35 8.91 26.20
CA VAL A 109 19.72 9.22 25.77
C VAL A 109 19.85 9.05 24.26
N LEU A 110 19.90 10.15 23.52
CA LEU A 110 20.09 10.15 22.07
C LEU A 110 21.56 9.90 21.72
N GLY A 111 21.84 8.89 20.89
CA GLY A 111 23.20 8.41 20.58
C GLY A 111 23.87 7.68 21.74
N GLY A 112 23.07 7.17 22.69
CA GLY A 112 23.55 6.41 23.83
C GLY A 112 23.43 4.89 23.68
N ASP A 113 22.75 4.41 22.65
CA ASP A 113 22.36 3.02 22.46
C ASP A 113 23.56 2.07 22.38
N LEU A 114 23.28 0.79 22.62
CA LEU A 114 24.28 -0.27 22.60
C LEU A 114 23.68 -1.59 22.12
N VAL A 115 24.54 -2.48 21.64
CA VAL A 115 24.19 -3.86 21.28
C VAL A 115 25.06 -4.78 22.13
N VAL A 116 24.42 -5.70 22.84
CA VAL A 116 25.11 -6.78 23.57
C VAL A 116 25.11 -8.01 22.69
N HIS A 117 26.29 -8.60 22.49
CA HIS A 117 26.50 -9.80 21.69
C HIS A 117 26.74 -10.98 22.63
N GLU A 118 25.96 -12.04 22.46
CA GLU A 118 26.05 -13.25 23.26
C GLU A 118 26.18 -14.47 22.35
N SER A 119 27.03 -15.42 22.75
CA SER A 119 27.12 -16.72 22.11
C SER A 119 25.80 -17.50 22.24
N LYS A 120 25.67 -18.60 21.50
CA LYS A 120 24.57 -19.57 21.66
C LYS A 120 24.36 -20.06 23.10
N ALA A 121 25.42 -20.07 23.92
CA ALA A 121 25.37 -20.47 25.32
C ALA A 121 24.94 -19.33 26.27
N GLY A 122 24.62 -18.14 25.76
CA GLY A 122 24.28 -16.95 26.54
C GLY A 122 25.48 -16.27 27.20
N LYS A 123 26.71 -16.64 26.84
CA LYS A 123 27.92 -15.95 27.31
C LYS A 123 28.12 -14.65 26.52
N SER A 124 28.28 -13.52 27.21
CA SER A 124 28.66 -12.24 26.61
C SER A 124 29.98 -12.34 25.82
N GLU A 125 29.95 -11.96 24.56
CA GLU A 125 31.10 -11.91 23.63
C GLU A 125 31.57 -10.49 23.35
N GLY A 126 30.75 -9.48 23.61
CA GLY A 126 31.13 -8.09 23.42
C GLY A 126 29.95 -7.14 23.49
N VAL A 127 30.28 -5.84 23.48
CA VAL A 127 29.27 -4.78 23.52
C VAL A 127 29.67 -3.70 22.54
N THR A 128 28.84 -3.48 21.53
CA THR A 128 28.97 -2.34 20.61
C THR A 128 28.25 -1.15 21.23
N ARG A 129 28.89 0.01 21.32
CA ARG A 129 28.33 1.22 21.97
C ARG A 129 28.35 2.39 20.99
N ALA A 130 27.23 3.13 20.92
CA ALA A 130 27.15 4.37 20.15
C ALA A 130 28.06 5.47 20.72
N THR A 131 28.28 5.46 22.04
CA THR A 131 29.22 6.37 22.71
C THR A 131 30.08 5.62 23.73
N SER A 132 31.39 5.89 23.71
CA SER A 132 32.34 5.42 24.72
C SER A 132 32.41 6.36 25.94
N LYS A 133 31.80 7.54 25.85
CA LYS A 133 31.81 8.54 26.93
C LYS A 133 30.84 8.12 28.04
N ARG A 134 31.27 8.30 29.29
CA ARG A 134 30.40 8.11 30.46
C ARG A 134 29.31 9.19 30.45
N ILE A 135 28.06 8.78 30.66
CA ILE A 135 26.95 9.71 30.80
C ILE A 135 26.93 10.20 32.25
N ALA A 136 27.28 11.46 32.45
CA ALA A 136 27.29 12.12 33.76
C ALA A 136 26.80 13.55 33.57
N VAL A 137 25.47 13.72 33.54
CA VAL A 137 24.82 14.98 33.21
C VAL A 137 23.97 15.44 34.39
N THR A 138 24.07 16.72 34.75
CA THR A 138 23.17 17.32 35.75
C THR A 138 21.80 17.58 35.12
N THR A 139 20.79 16.82 35.55
CA THR A 139 19.42 16.80 34.97
C THR A 139 18.45 17.81 35.62
N ALA A 140 18.77 18.27 36.84
CA ALA A 140 17.98 19.21 37.65
C ALA A 140 18.71 20.54 37.88
N SER A 141 19.11 21.22 36.80
CA SER A 141 19.77 22.53 36.90
C SER A 141 18.77 23.70 36.87
N ALA A 142 18.96 24.69 37.75
CA ALA A 142 18.20 25.94 37.78
C ALA A 142 18.67 26.96 36.71
N SER A 143 19.81 26.71 36.05
CA SER A 143 20.41 27.62 35.04
C SER A 143 20.12 27.22 33.59
N LEU A 144 19.13 26.37 33.35
CA LEU A 144 18.74 25.96 31.99
C LEU A 144 17.97 27.07 31.27
N LYS A 145 18.11 27.13 29.95
CA LYS A 145 17.19 27.90 29.10
C LYS A 145 15.82 27.24 29.09
N ALA A 146 14.80 28.06 28.83
CA ALA A 146 13.44 27.58 28.63
C ALA A 146 13.40 26.53 27.51
N ALA A 147 12.69 25.43 27.74
CA ALA A 147 12.47 24.43 26.70
C ALA A 147 11.65 25.07 25.57
N PRO A 148 11.98 24.82 24.29
CA PRO A 148 11.09 25.16 23.20
C PRO A 148 9.72 24.51 23.43
N GLU A 149 8.65 25.21 23.05
CA GLU A 149 7.28 24.67 23.16
C GLU A 149 7.17 23.32 22.42
N GLY A 150 6.60 22.33 23.12
CA GLY A 150 6.45 20.96 22.64
C GLY A 150 7.72 20.10 22.68
N ALA A 151 8.85 20.63 23.15
CA ALA A 151 10.10 19.87 23.24
C ALA A 151 10.15 18.99 24.50
N ARG A 152 10.70 17.77 24.37
CA ARG A 152 11.00 16.91 25.52
C ARG A 152 12.46 17.07 25.94
N LYS A 153 12.73 16.88 27.23
CA LYS A 153 14.10 16.89 27.76
C LYS A 153 14.78 15.54 27.49
N VAL A 154 16.02 15.58 26.99
CA VAL A 154 16.82 14.41 26.63
C VAL A 154 18.27 14.60 27.08
N VAL A 155 19.04 13.52 27.09
CA VAL A 155 20.50 13.57 27.14
C VAL A 155 21.03 13.37 25.72
N TRP A 156 21.78 14.34 25.20
CA TRP A 156 22.49 14.20 23.93
C TRP A 156 23.86 13.56 24.19
N ALA A 157 24.12 12.41 23.59
CA ALA A 157 25.37 11.68 23.71
C ALA A 157 25.99 11.24 22.36
N ALA A 158 25.35 11.58 21.24
CA ALA A 158 25.81 11.19 19.90
C ALA A 158 27.09 11.93 19.45
N SER A 159 27.40 13.10 20.02
CA SER A 159 28.62 13.84 19.71
C SER A 159 29.14 14.67 20.89
N GLY A 160 30.46 14.80 20.97
CA GLY A 160 31.14 15.53 22.05
C GLY A 160 30.91 14.92 23.44
N THR A 161 31.00 15.74 24.48
CA THR A 161 30.67 15.33 25.86
C THR A 161 29.15 15.24 26.04
N PRO A 162 28.63 14.14 26.63
CA PRO A 162 27.21 14.02 26.93
C PRO A 162 26.68 15.22 27.72
N ARG A 163 25.53 15.76 27.31
CA ARG A 163 24.95 16.98 27.88
C ARG A 163 23.43 16.96 27.86
N LEU A 164 22.83 17.83 28.67
CA LEU A 164 21.38 17.99 28.69
C LEU A 164 20.93 18.78 27.46
N ALA A 165 19.87 18.31 26.82
CA ALA A 165 19.30 18.94 25.64
C ALA A 165 17.77 18.88 25.65
N TYR A 166 17.16 19.61 24.74
CA TYR A 166 15.75 19.51 24.38
C TYR A 166 15.64 18.97 22.96
N GLU A 167 14.77 18.00 22.75
CA GLU A 167 14.41 17.50 21.43
C GLU A 167 12.99 17.98 21.10
N LYS A 168 12.86 18.73 20.01
CA LYS A 168 11.57 19.12 19.43
C LYS A 168 11.37 18.35 18.13
N VAL A 169 10.23 17.70 17.99
CA VAL A 169 9.79 17.14 16.71
C VAL A 169 8.93 18.19 16.03
N VAL A 170 9.34 18.61 14.84
CA VAL A 170 8.60 19.55 13.98
C VAL A 170 8.03 18.75 12.82
N THR A 171 6.71 18.54 12.86
CA THR A 171 5.95 17.94 11.76
C THR A 171 5.45 19.03 10.83
N GLY A 172 5.42 18.74 9.53
CA GLY A 172 4.84 19.65 8.54
C GLY A 172 5.17 19.22 7.13
N THR A 173 5.12 20.17 6.20
CA THR A 173 5.40 19.96 4.79
C THR A 173 6.50 20.91 4.35
N GLN A 174 7.47 20.44 3.55
CA GLN A 174 8.47 21.30 2.92
C GLN A 174 7.81 22.15 1.80
N LYS A 175 8.54 23.14 1.27
CA LYS A 175 8.01 24.04 0.22
C LYS A 175 7.59 23.30 -1.05
N ASP A 176 8.15 22.13 -1.29
CA ASP A 176 7.88 21.25 -2.43
C ASP A 176 6.79 20.21 -2.16
N GLY A 177 6.15 20.22 -0.97
CA GLY A 177 5.14 19.23 -0.63
C GLY A 177 5.67 18.01 0.15
N THR A 178 6.98 17.89 0.37
CA THR A 178 7.56 16.76 1.10
C THR A 178 7.12 16.74 2.57
N PRO A 179 6.53 15.66 3.09
CA PRO A 179 6.29 15.52 4.53
C PRO A 179 7.62 15.60 5.29
N ARG A 180 7.66 16.30 6.41
CA ARG A 180 8.83 16.36 7.31
C ARG A 180 8.46 15.92 8.71
N LYS A 181 9.40 15.25 9.35
CA LYS A 181 9.40 14.98 10.78
C LYS A 181 10.79 15.33 11.28
N LEU A 182 11.06 16.62 11.34
CA LEU A 182 12.36 17.16 11.69
C LEU A 182 12.54 17.10 13.21
N HIS A 183 13.48 16.28 13.66
CA HIS A 183 13.94 16.26 15.03
C HIS A 183 15.03 17.32 15.21
N VAL A 184 14.78 18.32 16.04
CA VAL A 184 15.74 19.39 16.36
C VAL A 184 16.20 19.23 17.79
N VAL A 185 17.51 19.04 17.97
CA VAL A 185 18.14 18.92 19.30
C VAL A 185 18.82 20.24 19.63
N THR A 186 18.45 20.80 20.79
CA THR A 186 18.93 22.09 21.29
C THR A 186 19.63 21.89 22.63
N ASP A 187 20.83 22.43 22.80
CA ASP A 187 21.56 22.39 24.07
C ASP A 187 20.79 23.16 25.15
N ALA A 188 20.51 22.50 26.28
CA ALA A 188 19.63 23.05 27.30
C ALA A 188 20.26 24.18 28.13
N ALA A 189 21.59 24.31 28.14
CA ALA A 189 22.29 25.37 28.86
C ALA A 189 22.42 26.65 28.03
N THR A 190 22.63 26.50 26.73
CA THR A 190 22.90 27.63 25.82
C THR A 190 21.70 28.03 24.97
N GLY A 191 20.75 27.13 24.73
CA GLY A 191 19.63 27.33 23.81
C GLY A 191 20.02 27.22 22.33
N LYS A 192 21.24 26.79 22.01
CA LYS A 192 21.71 26.65 20.62
C LYS A 192 21.35 25.29 20.04
N LYS A 193 20.90 25.25 18.79
CA LYS A 193 20.74 24.00 18.02
C LYS A 193 22.09 23.28 17.94
N ILE A 194 22.12 22.01 18.31
CA ILE A 194 23.33 21.18 18.27
C ILE A 194 23.26 20.07 17.24
N PHE A 195 22.06 19.64 16.87
CA PHE A 195 21.86 18.64 15.85
C PHE A 195 20.44 18.72 15.31
N GLU A 196 20.24 18.29 14.07
CA GLU A 196 18.91 18.01 13.55
C GLU A 196 18.98 16.85 12.56
N TRP A 197 17.89 16.09 12.46
CA TRP A 197 17.71 15.09 11.41
C TRP A 197 16.24 15.03 11.02
N ASP A 198 15.95 14.78 9.74
CA ASP A 198 14.60 14.43 9.33
C ASP A 198 14.39 12.93 9.52
N ALA A 199 13.31 12.56 10.19
CA ALA A 199 12.94 11.16 10.34
C ALA A 199 12.15 10.64 9.12
N ILE A 200 11.76 11.53 8.20
CA ILE A 200 11.14 11.18 6.93
C ILE A 200 12.21 11.19 5.84
N HIS A 201 12.42 10.04 5.22
CA HIS A 201 13.20 9.90 3.99
C HIS A 201 12.23 9.69 2.85
N THR A 202 12.22 10.62 1.91
CA THR A 202 11.43 10.51 0.70
C THR A 202 12.29 10.93 -0.49
N GLY A 203 12.21 10.14 -1.55
CA GLY A 203 12.81 10.46 -2.83
C GLY A 203 11.97 11.45 -3.63
N ALA A 204 12.65 12.20 -4.50
CA ALA A 204 12.00 12.99 -5.53
C ALA A 204 11.75 12.09 -6.75
N GLY A 205 10.50 12.00 -7.19
CA GLY A 205 10.12 11.18 -8.34
C GLY A 205 9.58 12.03 -9.48
N GLU A 206 10.00 11.73 -10.71
CA GLU A 206 9.37 12.26 -11.92
C GLU A 206 8.48 11.18 -12.53
N SER A 207 7.18 11.32 -12.31
CA SER A 207 6.16 10.36 -12.74
C SER A 207 5.66 10.67 -14.15
N GLN A 208 5.16 9.64 -14.86
CA GLN A 208 4.58 9.82 -16.19
C GLN A 208 3.23 10.56 -16.14
N TYR A 209 2.42 10.32 -15.11
CA TYR A 209 1.02 10.77 -15.05
C TYR A 209 0.76 11.87 -14.03
N SER A 210 1.50 11.87 -12.92
CA SER A 210 1.32 12.74 -11.76
C SER A 210 2.32 13.91 -11.69
N GLY A 211 3.27 13.97 -12.63
CA GLY A 211 4.35 14.97 -12.65
C GLY A 211 5.41 14.74 -11.58
N SER A 212 6.03 15.81 -11.11
CA SER A 212 7.02 15.73 -10.02
C SER A 212 6.31 15.46 -8.69
N VAL A 213 6.63 14.34 -8.06
CA VAL A 213 6.00 13.83 -6.84
C VAL A 213 7.05 13.42 -5.81
N THR A 214 6.60 13.19 -4.58
CA THR A 214 7.43 12.66 -3.50
C THR A 214 7.08 11.20 -3.26
N VAL A 215 8.10 10.33 -3.23
CA VAL A 215 7.93 8.89 -2.98
C VAL A 215 8.64 8.45 -1.71
N GLY A 216 8.04 7.56 -0.93
CA GLY A 216 8.62 6.97 0.25
C GLY A 216 9.82 6.11 -0.12
N SER A 217 10.97 6.42 0.48
CA SER A 217 12.20 5.68 0.26
C SER A 217 12.87 5.37 1.59
N THR A 218 13.70 4.33 1.61
CA THR A 218 14.48 3.95 2.78
C THR A 218 15.94 3.94 2.41
N LYS A 219 16.76 4.69 3.16
CA LYS A 219 18.21 4.67 3.00
C LYS A 219 18.78 3.29 3.40
N SER A 220 19.54 2.68 2.49
CA SER A 220 20.20 1.39 2.69
C SER A 220 21.69 1.51 2.34
N GLY A 221 22.54 1.64 3.37
CA GLY A 221 23.96 1.90 3.17
C GLY A 221 24.21 3.25 2.51
N SER A 222 24.83 3.24 1.32
CA SER A 222 25.11 4.43 0.51
C SER A 222 24.05 4.70 -0.57
N SER A 223 23.00 3.88 -0.68
CA SER A 223 21.91 4.03 -1.64
C SER A 223 20.57 4.16 -0.93
N TYR A 224 19.52 4.32 -1.72
CA TYR A 224 18.12 4.38 -1.31
C TYR A 224 17.39 3.21 -1.98
N ALA A 225 16.42 2.63 -1.27
CA ALA A 225 15.50 1.66 -1.80
C ALA A 225 14.11 2.28 -1.85
N LEU A 226 13.35 2.00 -2.92
CA LEU A 226 11.98 2.47 -3.08
C LEU A 226 11.05 1.64 -2.18
N THR A 227 11.15 1.91 -0.89
CA THR A 227 10.44 1.27 0.20
C THR A 227 9.98 2.34 1.17
N ASP A 228 8.66 2.46 1.29
CA ASP A 228 7.99 3.40 2.16
C ASP A 228 7.79 2.80 3.55
N ALA A 229 8.71 3.11 4.46
CA ALA A 229 8.64 2.66 5.86
C ALA A 229 7.48 3.30 6.65
N GLU A 230 6.91 4.42 6.19
CA GLU A 230 5.83 5.14 6.87
C GLU A 230 4.46 4.52 6.60
N ARG A 231 4.31 3.88 5.43
CA ARG A 231 3.06 3.25 4.96
C ARG A 231 3.16 1.73 4.97
N GLY A 232 3.57 1.20 6.12
CA GLY A 232 3.60 -0.24 6.38
C GLY A 232 4.72 -1.01 5.65
N GLY A 233 5.70 -0.31 5.08
CA GLY A 233 6.81 -0.94 4.37
C GLY A 233 6.50 -1.31 2.93
N HIS A 234 5.60 -0.57 2.25
CA HIS A 234 5.31 -0.81 0.83
C HIS A 234 6.57 -0.66 -0.01
N SER A 235 6.83 -1.60 -0.90
CA SER A 235 8.03 -1.59 -1.74
C SER A 235 7.65 -1.74 -3.22
N THR A 236 8.46 -1.19 -4.12
CA THR A 236 8.24 -1.30 -5.57
C THR A 236 9.37 -2.08 -6.25
N TYR A 237 9.01 -3.06 -7.06
CA TYR A 237 9.94 -4.00 -7.71
C TYR A 237 9.85 -3.92 -9.23
N ASP A 238 11.00 -4.10 -9.88
CA ASP A 238 11.18 -4.23 -11.31
C ASP A 238 11.15 -5.71 -11.72
N LEU A 239 10.19 -6.09 -12.57
CA LEU A 239 10.14 -7.44 -13.14
C LEU A 239 10.99 -7.60 -14.41
N LYS A 240 11.51 -6.51 -14.99
CA LYS A 240 12.37 -6.52 -16.19
C LYS A 240 11.75 -7.29 -17.35
N HIS A 241 10.46 -7.06 -17.59
CA HIS A 241 9.63 -7.77 -18.57
C HIS A 241 9.46 -9.28 -18.31
N GLY A 242 9.78 -9.74 -17.10
CA GLY A 242 9.43 -11.06 -16.62
C GLY A 242 7.95 -11.18 -16.24
N SER A 243 7.45 -12.41 -16.16
CA SER A 243 6.04 -12.71 -15.85
C SER A 243 5.84 -13.50 -14.56
N SER A 244 6.86 -13.61 -13.71
CA SER A 244 6.78 -14.35 -12.45
C SER A 244 7.78 -13.87 -11.41
N GLY A 245 7.56 -14.26 -10.16
CA GLY A 245 8.42 -13.90 -9.03
C GLY A 245 8.13 -12.50 -8.48
N LYS A 246 8.98 -12.05 -7.55
CA LYS A 246 8.85 -10.74 -6.91
C LYS A 246 9.47 -9.61 -7.73
N GLY A 247 10.50 -9.90 -8.53
CA GLY A 247 11.31 -8.90 -9.21
C GLY A 247 12.48 -8.39 -8.36
N THR A 248 13.15 -7.36 -8.87
CA THR A 248 14.29 -6.69 -8.22
C THR A 248 13.80 -5.41 -7.55
N LEU A 249 14.13 -5.17 -6.27
CA LEU A 249 13.75 -3.94 -5.59
C LEU A 249 14.41 -2.73 -6.31
N PHE A 250 13.63 -1.68 -6.59
CA PHE A 250 14.20 -0.44 -7.11
C PHE A 250 15.13 0.18 -6.07
N THR A 251 16.36 0.49 -6.50
CA THR A 251 17.35 1.19 -5.69
C THR A 251 17.98 2.31 -6.49
N ASP A 252 18.27 3.42 -5.83
CA ASP A 252 18.88 4.60 -6.44
C ASP A 252 20.00 5.17 -5.57
N ALA A 253 20.97 5.86 -6.17
CA ALA A 253 22.15 6.36 -5.46
C ALA A 253 21.91 7.73 -4.78
N ASP A 254 21.04 8.58 -5.32
CA ASP A 254 20.85 9.96 -4.88
C ASP A 254 19.41 10.32 -4.47
N ASP A 255 18.53 9.32 -4.42
CA ASP A 255 17.10 9.40 -4.06
C ASP A 255 16.28 10.20 -5.07
N LYS A 256 16.68 10.18 -6.34
CA LYS A 256 15.92 10.73 -7.46
C LYS A 256 15.50 9.61 -8.39
N TRP A 257 14.22 9.58 -8.73
CA TRP A 257 13.60 8.43 -9.36
C TRP A 257 12.89 8.87 -10.64
N GLY A 258 13.16 8.19 -11.75
CA GLY A 258 12.49 8.44 -13.03
C GLY A 258 12.84 9.76 -13.68
N ASP A 259 12.37 9.93 -14.91
CA ASP A 259 12.51 11.16 -15.69
C ASP A 259 11.18 11.62 -16.33
N GLY A 260 10.07 11.01 -15.93
CA GLY A 260 8.74 11.24 -16.49
C GLY A 260 8.51 10.60 -17.87
N THR A 261 9.47 9.81 -18.38
CA THR A 261 9.37 9.11 -19.67
C THR A 261 9.53 7.60 -19.49
N THR A 262 9.01 6.83 -20.46
CA THR A 262 9.15 5.36 -20.45
C THR A 262 10.54 4.86 -20.81
N ASN A 263 11.51 5.74 -21.11
CA ASN A 263 12.89 5.35 -21.32
C ASN A 263 13.62 5.04 -20.00
N ASP A 264 13.14 5.61 -18.89
CA ASP A 264 13.61 5.27 -17.55
C ASP A 264 12.59 4.35 -16.87
N ALA A 265 13.03 3.13 -16.55
CA ALA A 265 12.23 2.14 -15.83
C ALA A 265 11.74 2.66 -14.46
N ALA A 266 12.49 3.56 -13.83
CA ALA A 266 12.08 4.13 -12.56
C ALA A 266 10.81 5.01 -12.68
N THR A 267 10.47 5.52 -13.86
CA THR A 267 9.26 6.34 -14.07
C THR A 267 7.98 5.56 -13.68
N ALA A 268 7.79 4.34 -14.22
CA ALA A 268 6.64 3.50 -13.85
C ALA A 268 6.67 3.09 -12.37
N ALA A 269 7.88 2.93 -11.81
CA ALA A 269 8.04 2.63 -10.40
C ALA A 269 7.62 3.80 -9.49
N VAL A 270 7.89 5.04 -9.90
CA VAL A 270 7.44 6.27 -9.22
C VAL A 270 5.92 6.34 -9.25
N ASP A 271 5.29 6.13 -10.42
CA ASP A 271 3.84 6.11 -10.55
C ASP A 271 3.20 5.07 -9.61
N ALA A 272 3.69 3.83 -9.64
CA ALA A 272 3.18 2.76 -8.78
C ALA A 272 3.43 3.00 -7.29
N ALA A 273 4.57 3.60 -6.91
CA ALA A 273 4.87 3.93 -5.51
C ALA A 273 3.99 5.08 -5.02
N TYR A 274 3.84 6.15 -5.81
CA TYR A 274 3.00 7.29 -5.49
C TYR A 274 1.52 6.90 -5.41
N GLY A 275 1.02 6.13 -6.38
CA GLY A 275 -0.35 5.58 -6.37
C GLY A 275 -0.65 4.75 -5.12
N ALA A 276 0.27 3.87 -4.71
CA ALA A 276 0.14 3.09 -3.48
C ALA A 276 0.14 3.97 -2.22
N GLN A 277 0.97 5.02 -2.19
CA GLN A 277 1.03 5.97 -1.07
C GLN A 277 -0.28 6.73 -0.88
N VAL A 278 -0.81 7.35 -1.95
CA VAL A 278 -2.04 8.13 -1.88
C VAL A 278 -3.24 7.24 -1.58
N THR A 279 -3.23 5.99 -2.05
CA THR A 279 -4.27 5.02 -1.72
C THR A 279 -4.23 4.64 -0.24
N TRP A 280 -3.05 4.37 0.31
CA TRP A 280 -2.88 4.10 1.72
C TRP A 280 -3.37 5.27 2.59
N ASP A 281 -2.98 6.49 2.23
CA ASP A 281 -3.36 7.71 2.97
C ASP A 281 -4.88 7.93 2.90
N TYR A 282 -5.51 7.75 1.74
CA TYR A 282 -6.96 7.78 1.61
C TYR A 282 -7.65 6.81 2.57
N TYR A 283 -7.30 5.52 2.51
CA TYR A 283 -7.94 4.52 3.38
C TYR A 283 -7.72 4.81 4.86
N LYS A 284 -6.55 5.32 5.23
CA LYS A 284 -6.23 5.64 6.62
C LYS A 284 -6.96 6.89 7.11
N ASP A 285 -6.85 7.99 6.38
CA ASP A 285 -7.31 9.31 6.82
C ASP A 285 -8.81 9.49 6.60
N VAL A 286 -9.32 8.97 5.48
CA VAL A 286 -10.74 8.97 5.21
C VAL A 286 -11.36 7.80 5.94
N GLN A 287 -11.03 6.55 5.58
CA GLN A 287 -11.79 5.37 6.02
C GLN A 287 -11.37 4.81 7.39
N GLY A 288 -10.33 5.34 8.04
CA GLY A 288 -9.83 4.84 9.31
C GLY A 288 -9.17 3.46 9.23
N ARG A 289 -8.79 3.01 8.03
CA ARG A 289 -8.20 1.69 7.77
C ARG A 289 -6.69 1.80 7.52
N SER A 290 -5.88 1.22 8.41
CA SER A 290 -4.43 1.21 8.26
C SER A 290 -3.96 0.03 7.40
N GLY A 291 -3.80 0.26 6.10
CA GLY A 291 -3.36 -0.75 5.12
C GLY A 291 -4.46 -1.72 4.68
N ILE A 292 -4.16 -2.57 3.70
CA ILE A 292 -5.16 -3.44 3.05
C ILE A 292 -5.89 -4.34 4.05
N ASN A 293 -5.21 -4.90 5.04
CA ASN A 293 -5.80 -5.76 6.08
C ASN A 293 -6.24 -5.00 7.34
N GLY A 294 -5.99 -3.69 7.43
CA GLY A 294 -6.18 -2.91 8.66
C GLY A 294 -5.16 -3.21 9.76
N ASP A 295 -4.07 -3.93 9.45
CA ASP A 295 -3.05 -4.37 10.41
C ASP A 295 -1.75 -3.52 10.37
N GLY A 296 -1.75 -2.45 9.57
CA GLY A 296 -0.60 -1.56 9.43
C GLY A 296 0.55 -2.11 8.58
N LYS A 297 0.35 -3.18 7.80
CA LYS A 297 1.35 -3.71 6.86
C LYS A 297 1.05 -3.30 5.41
N GLY A 298 2.10 -2.92 4.69
CA GLY A 298 2.06 -2.59 3.27
C GLY A 298 2.06 -3.84 2.39
N ALA A 299 1.50 -3.68 1.18
CA ALA A 299 1.67 -4.63 0.08
C ALA A 299 3.01 -4.37 -0.61
N TYR A 300 3.17 -4.85 -1.84
CA TYR A 300 4.21 -4.35 -2.72
C TYR A 300 3.69 -4.21 -4.15
N SER A 301 4.35 -3.35 -4.93
CA SER A 301 4.05 -3.16 -6.36
C SER A 301 5.11 -3.85 -7.21
N ARG A 302 4.70 -4.41 -8.35
CA ARG A 302 5.58 -4.93 -9.40
C ARG A 302 5.29 -4.18 -10.70
N VAL A 303 6.29 -3.55 -11.29
CA VAL A 303 6.18 -2.88 -12.60
C VAL A 303 7.00 -3.63 -13.64
N HIS A 304 6.80 -3.30 -14.92
CA HIS A 304 7.41 -3.99 -16.06
C HIS A 304 7.06 -5.48 -16.12
N TYR A 305 5.80 -5.80 -15.85
CA TYR A 305 5.29 -7.17 -15.97
C TYR A 305 5.08 -7.53 -17.44
N GLY A 306 5.75 -8.60 -17.89
CA GLY A 306 5.67 -9.06 -19.27
C GLY A 306 6.18 -8.03 -20.28
N ASN A 307 5.87 -8.27 -21.56
CA ASN A 307 6.27 -7.41 -22.66
C ASN A 307 5.03 -6.95 -23.42
N ALA A 308 4.86 -5.64 -23.57
CA ALA A 308 3.66 -5.01 -24.10
C ALA A 308 2.36 -5.53 -23.46
N TYR A 309 2.40 -5.79 -22.15
CA TYR A 309 1.26 -6.36 -21.44
C TYR A 309 0.24 -5.27 -21.12
N VAL A 310 -0.95 -5.37 -21.71
CA VAL A 310 -2.03 -4.39 -21.60
C VAL A 310 -2.99 -4.78 -20.47
N ASN A 311 -2.45 -4.97 -19.27
CA ASN A 311 -3.28 -5.15 -18.06
C ASN A 311 -2.51 -4.84 -16.77
N ALA A 312 -3.26 -4.54 -15.71
CA ALA A 312 -2.82 -4.49 -14.33
C ALA A 312 -3.67 -5.47 -13.50
N PHE A 313 -3.16 -5.91 -12.35
CA PHE A 313 -3.91 -6.80 -11.46
C PHE A 313 -3.37 -6.82 -10.03
N TRP A 314 -4.28 -7.05 -9.09
CA TRP A 314 -4.03 -7.55 -7.75
C TRP A 314 -3.90 -9.08 -7.71
N ASP A 315 -3.00 -9.58 -6.87
CA ASP A 315 -2.85 -11.00 -6.60
C ASP A 315 -2.75 -11.27 -5.09
N ASP A 316 -3.79 -11.92 -4.53
CA ASP A 316 -3.88 -12.31 -3.12
C ASP A 316 -2.73 -13.24 -2.69
N SER A 317 -2.21 -14.07 -3.60
CA SER A 317 -1.19 -15.07 -3.27
C SER A 317 0.16 -14.46 -2.92
N CYS A 318 0.48 -13.33 -3.56
CA CYS A 318 1.67 -12.55 -3.29
C CYS A 318 1.39 -11.33 -2.40
N PHE A 319 0.11 -10.98 -2.22
CA PHE A 319 -0.32 -9.74 -1.57
C PHE A 319 0.29 -8.51 -2.26
N CYS A 320 0.11 -8.42 -3.58
CA CYS A 320 0.82 -7.44 -4.41
C CYS A 320 0.02 -6.95 -5.62
N MET A 321 0.25 -5.70 -6.01
CA MET A 321 -0.23 -5.13 -7.27
C MET A 321 0.82 -5.32 -8.35
N THR A 322 0.38 -5.53 -9.59
CA THR A 322 1.25 -5.81 -10.74
C THR A 322 0.78 -5.06 -11.97
N TYR A 323 1.73 -4.41 -12.65
CA TYR A 323 1.44 -3.48 -13.73
C TYR A 323 2.26 -3.85 -14.97
N GLY A 324 1.58 -4.03 -16.10
CA GLY A 324 2.22 -4.08 -17.41
C GLY A 324 2.51 -2.68 -17.97
N ASP A 325 3.32 -2.63 -19.02
CA ASP A 325 3.77 -1.38 -19.64
C ASP A 325 2.86 -0.87 -20.77
N GLY A 326 1.73 -1.55 -21.01
CA GLY A 326 0.76 -1.20 -22.04
C GLY A 326 1.22 -1.54 -23.46
N GLU A 327 0.39 -1.21 -24.46
CA GLU A 327 0.67 -1.53 -25.85
C GLU A 327 1.99 -0.88 -26.30
N GLY A 328 2.95 -1.70 -26.73
CA GLY A 328 4.27 -1.26 -27.16
C GLY A 328 5.14 -0.62 -26.06
N ASP A 329 4.84 -0.87 -24.78
CA ASP A 329 5.58 -0.40 -23.60
C ASP A 329 5.65 1.13 -23.47
N LYS A 330 4.58 1.82 -23.87
CA LYS A 330 4.52 3.30 -23.91
C LYS A 330 3.65 3.92 -22.82
N LYS A 331 2.78 3.13 -22.20
CA LYS A 331 1.76 3.60 -21.28
C LYS A 331 1.61 2.59 -20.13
N PRO A 332 2.57 2.53 -19.20
CA PRO A 332 2.45 1.67 -18.03
C PRO A 332 1.17 1.91 -17.28
N LEU A 333 0.46 0.84 -16.91
CA LEU A 333 -0.87 0.93 -16.34
C LEU A 333 -0.80 1.30 -14.86
N THR A 334 -0.27 2.48 -14.54
CA THR A 334 0.15 2.90 -13.20
C THR A 334 -0.42 4.26 -12.79
N SER A 335 -1.44 4.77 -13.47
CA SER A 335 -2.16 6.00 -13.07
C SER A 335 -2.77 5.88 -11.66
N ILE A 336 -3.12 7.02 -11.06
CA ILE A 336 -3.53 7.07 -9.65
C ILE A 336 -4.77 6.20 -9.41
N ASP A 337 -5.78 6.34 -10.26
CA ASP A 337 -7.01 5.54 -10.20
C ASP A 337 -6.76 4.05 -10.39
N VAL A 338 -5.90 3.66 -11.33
CA VAL A 338 -5.53 2.25 -11.58
C VAL A 338 -4.77 1.69 -10.39
N ALA A 339 -3.82 2.43 -9.82
CA ALA A 339 -3.13 1.99 -8.61
C ALA A 339 -4.10 1.85 -7.42
N GLY A 340 -5.05 2.79 -7.27
CA GLY A 340 -6.10 2.74 -6.27
C GLY A 340 -7.08 1.59 -6.49
N HIS A 341 -7.42 1.30 -7.74
CA HIS A 341 -8.26 0.18 -8.18
C HIS A 341 -7.61 -1.15 -7.79
N GLU A 342 -6.36 -1.38 -8.18
CA GLU A 342 -5.66 -2.63 -7.85
C GLU A 342 -5.51 -2.84 -6.34
N MET A 343 -5.13 -1.79 -5.60
CA MET A 343 -5.01 -1.91 -4.15
C MET A 343 -6.37 -2.13 -3.47
N THR A 344 -7.46 -1.64 -4.06
CA THR A 344 -8.82 -1.84 -3.57
C THR A 344 -9.33 -3.27 -3.78
N HIS A 345 -8.89 -4.00 -4.81
CA HIS A 345 -9.16 -5.44 -4.88
C HIS A 345 -8.67 -6.17 -3.63
N GLY A 346 -7.47 -5.82 -3.13
CA GLY A 346 -6.97 -6.32 -1.87
C GLY A 346 -7.85 -5.97 -0.67
N VAL A 347 -8.38 -4.75 -0.62
CA VAL A 347 -9.33 -4.33 0.44
C VAL A 347 -10.62 -5.14 0.36
N THR A 348 -11.15 -5.38 -0.83
CA THR A 348 -12.32 -6.24 -1.06
C THR A 348 -12.04 -7.67 -0.59
N ALA A 349 -10.88 -8.23 -0.94
CA ALA A 349 -10.46 -9.57 -0.50
C ALA A 349 -10.34 -9.67 1.03
N ALA A 350 -9.81 -8.64 1.69
CA ALA A 350 -9.65 -8.57 3.14
C ALA A 350 -10.94 -8.28 3.92
N THR A 351 -12.07 -8.04 3.23
CA THR A 351 -13.34 -7.63 3.84
C THR A 351 -14.51 -8.49 3.35
N ALA A 352 -15.26 -8.03 2.35
CA ALA A 352 -16.43 -8.74 1.81
C ALA A 352 -16.07 -10.05 1.10
N GLY A 353 -14.85 -10.14 0.54
CA GLY A 353 -14.38 -11.28 -0.24
C GLY A 353 -15.26 -11.56 -1.46
N LEU A 354 -15.78 -10.51 -2.12
CA LEU A 354 -16.67 -10.64 -3.28
C LEU A 354 -16.04 -11.55 -4.35
N ILE A 355 -16.70 -12.66 -4.64
CA ILE A 355 -16.22 -13.63 -5.63
C ILE A 355 -16.22 -12.95 -6.99
N TYR A 356 -15.09 -13.07 -7.69
CA TYR A 356 -14.85 -12.47 -9.01
C TYR A 356 -15.59 -13.20 -10.14
N SER A 357 -16.91 -13.32 -10.01
CA SER A 357 -17.80 -13.98 -10.96
C SER A 357 -19.23 -13.48 -10.76
N GLY A 358 -20.02 -13.45 -11.82
CA GLY A 358 -21.41 -13.01 -11.73
C GLY A 358 -21.57 -11.57 -11.23
N GLU A 359 -22.69 -11.31 -10.56
CA GLU A 359 -22.96 -9.96 -10.02
C GLU A 359 -22.00 -9.59 -8.88
N SER A 360 -21.51 -10.56 -8.09
CA SER A 360 -20.48 -10.27 -7.07
C SER A 360 -19.16 -9.84 -7.70
N GLY A 361 -18.82 -10.38 -8.89
CA GLY A 361 -17.65 -9.95 -9.64
C GLY A 361 -17.81 -8.54 -10.20
N GLY A 362 -18.99 -8.21 -10.75
CA GLY A 362 -19.30 -6.84 -11.15
C GLY A 362 -19.23 -5.84 -9.99
N LEU A 363 -19.68 -6.23 -8.79
CA LEU A 363 -19.53 -5.42 -7.57
C LEU A 363 -18.08 -5.33 -7.07
N ASN A 364 -17.26 -6.37 -7.29
CA ASN A 364 -15.83 -6.34 -6.98
C ASN A 364 -15.12 -5.28 -7.84
N GLU A 365 -15.31 -5.36 -9.16
CA GLU A 365 -14.84 -4.37 -10.13
C GLU A 365 -15.32 -2.96 -9.83
N ALA A 366 -16.63 -2.78 -9.60
CA ALA A 366 -17.18 -1.46 -9.30
C ALA A 366 -16.65 -0.91 -7.98
N THR A 367 -16.39 -1.76 -6.98
CA THR A 367 -15.78 -1.31 -5.72
C THR A 367 -14.38 -0.75 -5.97
N SER A 368 -13.59 -1.41 -6.82
CA SER A 368 -12.26 -0.95 -7.20
C SER A 368 -12.30 0.36 -8.00
N ASP A 369 -13.25 0.53 -8.93
CA ASP A 369 -13.46 1.80 -9.63
C ASP A 369 -13.89 2.93 -8.66
N ILE A 370 -14.86 2.66 -7.79
CA ILE A 370 -15.38 3.64 -6.81
C ILE A 370 -14.25 4.20 -5.93
N PHE A 371 -13.40 3.33 -5.38
CA PHE A 371 -12.31 3.79 -4.52
C PHE A 371 -11.08 4.24 -5.30
N GLY A 372 -10.83 3.75 -6.52
CA GLY A 372 -9.83 4.32 -7.43
C GLY A 372 -10.13 5.80 -7.71
N THR A 373 -11.37 6.10 -8.11
CA THR A 373 -11.88 7.48 -8.26
C THR A 373 -11.79 8.27 -6.96
N ALA A 374 -12.20 7.71 -5.82
CA ALA A 374 -12.12 8.42 -4.55
C ALA A 374 -10.67 8.76 -4.16
N VAL A 375 -9.72 7.87 -4.45
CA VAL A 375 -8.28 8.08 -4.25
C VAL A 375 -7.76 9.19 -5.16
N GLU A 376 -8.17 9.24 -6.43
CA GLU A 376 -7.76 10.30 -7.36
C GLU A 376 -8.25 11.68 -6.90
N PHE A 377 -9.52 11.78 -6.46
CA PHE A 377 -10.03 12.99 -5.82
C PHE A 377 -9.27 13.35 -4.54
N HIS A 378 -8.87 12.36 -3.73
CA HIS A 378 -8.13 12.57 -2.50
C HIS A 378 -6.69 13.02 -2.75
N ALA A 379 -6.03 12.48 -3.77
CA ALA A 379 -4.68 12.84 -4.16
C ALA A 379 -4.58 14.34 -4.51
N ASN A 380 -5.67 14.92 -5.03
CA ASN A 380 -5.76 16.34 -5.39
C ASN A 380 -4.54 16.79 -6.24
N ASN A 381 -4.13 15.92 -7.17
CA ASN A 381 -2.97 16.13 -8.02
C ASN A 381 -3.34 17.08 -9.16
N ALA A 382 -2.45 18.01 -9.51
CA ALA A 382 -2.73 19.02 -10.54
C ALA A 382 -2.58 18.51 -11.99
N LYS A 383 -1.91 17.36 -12.19
CA LYS A 383 -1.73 16.69 -13.49
C LYS A 383 -2.79 15.62 -13.74
N ASP A 384 -3.22 15.00 -12.66
CA ASP A 384 -4.24 13.98 -12.62
C ASP A 384 -5.34 14.41 -11.63
N VAL A 385 -6.26 15.24 -12.13
CA VAL A 385 -7.30 15.87 -11.31
C VAL A 385 -8.45 14.91 -11.15
N GLY A 386 -8.91 14.70 -9.91
CA GLY A 386 -10.01 13.78 -9.62
C GLY A 386 -11.21 13.96 -10.53
N ASP A 387 -11.59 12.88 -11.21
CA ASP A 387 -12.77 12.83 -12.06
C ASP A 387 -13.50 11.47 -11.94
N TYR A 388 -14.52 11.23 -12.77
CA TYR A 388 -15.36 10.02 -12.75
C TYR A 388 -15.16 9.17 -14.03
N LEU A 389 -14.02 9.35 -14.66
CA LEU A 389 -13.48 8.49 -15.70
C LEU A 389 -12.55 7.48 -15.04
N ILE A 390 -12.31 6.36 -15.73
CA ILE A 390 -11.36 5.33 -15.28
C ILE A 390 -10.37 5.09 -16.41
N GLY A 391 -9.08 5.16 -16.13
CA GLY A 391 -7.99 4.83 -17.01
C GLY A 391 -7.78 5.81 -18.17
N GLU A 392 -8.21 7.07 -18.04
CA GLU A 392 -8.01 8.11 -19.07
C GLU A 392 -6.55 8.51 -19.25
N LYS A 393 -5.71 8.44 -18.19
CA LYS A 393 -4.25 8.69 -18.34
C LYS A 393 -3.51 7.60 -19.10
N ILE A 394 -3.89 6.34 -18.87
CA ILE A 394 -3.18 5.18 -19.44
C ILE A 394 -3.51 4.99 -20.93
N ASP A 395 -4.61 5.58 -21.42
CA ASP A 395 -4.93 5.64 -22.86
C ASP A 395 -4.83 4.26 -23.55
N ILE A 396 -5.44 3.24 -22.93
CA ILE A 396 -5.45 1.86 -23.45
C ILE A 396 -6.01 1.79 -24.87
N ASN A 397 -7.00 2.61 -25.18
CA ASN A 397 -7.64 2.64 -26.49
C ASN A 397 -6.79 3.36 -27.56
N GLY A 398 -5.79 4.15 -27.15
CA GLY A 398 -4.89 4.91 -28.04
C GLY A 398 -5.55 6.09 -28.75
N ASP A 399 -6.77 6.46 -28.35
CA ASP A 399 -7.56 7.55 -28.92
C ASP A 399 -7.87 8.66 -27.89
N GLY A 400 -7.31 8.55 -26.68
CA GLY A 400 -7.52 9.48 -25.57
C GLY A 400 -8.85 9.30 -24.84
N SER A 401 -9.65 8.28 -25.18
CA SER A 401 -10.84 7.93 -24.41
C SER A 401 -10.48 7.17 -23.13
N PRO A 402 -11.22 7.37 -22.03
CA PRO A 402 -11.10 6.53 -20.84
C PRO A 402 -11.49 5.09 -21.13
N LEU A 403 -11.03 4.19 -20.27
CA LEU A 403 -11.41 2.78 -20.29
C LEU A 403 -12.88 2.60 -19.86
N ARG A 404 -13.34 3.33 -18.83
CA ARG A 404 -14.74 3.28 -18.36
C ARG A 404 -15.24 4.67 -17.95
N TYR A 405 -16.57 4.79 -17.87
CA TYR A 405 -17.29 5.99 -17.46
C TYR A 405 -18.20 5.66 -16.29
N MET A 406 -18.17 6.42 -15.19
CA MET A 406 -19.10 6.19 -14.09
C MET A 406 -20.44 6.91 -14.29
N ASP A 407 -20.50 8.04 -15.02
CA ASP A 407 -21.73 8.83 -15.19
C ASP A 407 -22.75 8.20 -16.15
N LYS A 408 -22.26 7.50 -17.15
CA LYS A 408 -23.02 6.75 -18.16
C LYS A 408 -22.13 5.65 -18.74
N PRO A 409 -22.02 4.49 -18.05
CA PRO A 409 -21.12 3.40 -18.42
C PRO A 409 -21.15 3.01 -19.90
N SER A 410 -22.32 2.97 -20.52
CA SER A 410 -22.50 2.58 -21.92
C SER A 410 -21.77 3.45 -22.95
N LYS A 411 -21.17 4.58 -22.54
CA LYS A 411 -20.29 5.40 -23.39
C LYS A 411 -19.06 4.63 -23.89
N ASP A 412 -18.60 3.61 -23.16
CA ASP A 412 -17.52 2.71 -23.60
C ASP A 412 -17.99 1.67 -24.65
N GLY A 413 -19.30 1.60 -24.93
CA GLY A 413 -19.92 0.70 -25.90
C GLY A 413 -20.26 -0.70 -25.39
N ALA A 414 -19.93 -1.05 -24.14
CA ALA A 414 -20.11 -2.40 -23.61
C ALA A 414 -20.71 -2.46 -22.19
N SER A 415 -20.39 -1.50 -21.32
CA SER A 415 -20.82 -1.48 -19.93
C SER A 415 -22.31 -1.25 -19.75
N LEU A 416 -22.86 -1.82 -18.69
CA LEU A 416 -24.28 -1.72 -18.37
C LEU A 416 -24.57 -0.46 -17.54
N ASP A 417 -25.38 0.45 -18.07
CA ASP A 417 -25.89 1.60 -17.30
C ASP A 417 -26.84 1.18 -16.16
N ASN A 418 -27.60 0.11 -16.39
CA ASN A 418 -28.73 -0.29 -15.54
C ASN A 418 -28.77 -1.81 -15.37
N TRP A 419 -29.23 -2.26 -14.22
CA TRP A 419 -29.48 -3.67 -13.96
C TRP A 419 -30.59 -4.21 -14.85
N LYS A 420 -30.37 -5.44 -15.34
CA LYS A 420 -31.33 -6.22 -16.12
C LYS A 420 -31.13 -7.70 -15.81
N SER A 421 -32.16 -8.50 -16.05
CA SER A 421 -32.04 -9.96 -15.94
C SER A 421 -30.88 -10.47 -16.79
N GLY A 422 -30.00 -11.27 -16.17
CA GLY A 422 -28.78 -11.77 -16.80
C GLY A 422 -27.58 -10.84 -16.71
N ALA A 423 -27.62 -9.76 -15.91
CA ALA A 423 -26.45 -8.91 -15.64
C ALA A 423 -25.25 -9.73 -15.14
N GLY A 424 -25.47 -10.74 -14.28
CA GLY A 424 -24.42 -11.67 -13.85
C GLY A 424 -23.86 -12.61 -14.93
N ASN A 425 -24.38 -12.61 -16.16
CA ASN A 425 -23.78 -13.34 -17.29
C ASN A 425 -22.91 -12.44 -18.17
N VAL A 426 -22.88 -11.13 -17.89
CA VAL A 426 -22.02 -10.17 -18.56
C VAL A 426 -20.66 -10.21 -17.89
N ASP A 427 -19.60 -9.96 -18.65
CA ASP A 427 -18.24 -9.84 -18.10
C ASP A 427 -18.23 -8.84 -16.94
N VAL A 428 -17.48 -9.16 -15.90
CA VAL A 428 -17.50 -8.42 -14.63
C VAL A 428 -17.14 -6.95 -14.83
N HIS A 429 -16.19 -6.64 -15.73
CA HIS A 429 -15.74 -5.27 -16.02
C HIS A 429 -16.80 -4.42 -16.73
N TYR A 430 -17.79 -5.05 -17.38
CA TYR A 430 -18.91 -4.34 -18.02
C TYR A 430 -20.15 -4.33 -17.13
N SER A 431 -20.35 -5.38 -16.34
CA SER A 431 -21.46 -5.45 -15.39
C SER A 431 -21.25 -4.49 -14.20
N SER A 432 -20.00 -4.13 -13.88
CA SER A 432 -19.62 -3.13 -12.87
C SER A 432 -20.21 -1.74 -13.13
N GLY A 433 -20.47 -1.42 -14.40
CA GLY A 433 -21.13 -0.18 -14.81
C GLY A 433 -22.38 0.15 -14.00
N ILE A 434 -23.15 -0.85 -13.56
CA ILE A 434 -24.36 -0.65 -12.76
C ILE A 434 -24.05 0.01 -11.42
N ALA A 435 -23.02 -0.47 -10.71
CA ALA A 435 -22.61 0.09 -9.43
C ALA A 435 -21.79 1.38 -9.59
N ASN A 436 -21.01 1.51 -10.67
CA ASN A 436 -20.36 2.77 -11.01
C ASN A 436 -21.38 3.89 -11.24
N HIS A 437 -22.43 3.60 -12.01
CA HIS A 437 -23.53 4.53 -12.27
C HIS A 437 -24.34 4.86 -11.02
N PHE A 438 -24.63 3.85 -10.19
CA PHE A 438 -25.22 4.07 -8.87
C PHE A 438 -24.38 5.03 -8.03
N PHE A 439 -23.06 4.82 -7.97
CA PHE A 439 -22.17 5.64 -7.14
C PHE A 439 -22.07 7.08 -7.64
N TYR A 440 -21.96 7.27 -8.96
CA TYR A 440 -22.01 8.61 -9.56
C TYR A 440 -23.33 9.31 -9.22
N LEU A 441 -24.48 8.65 -9.42
CA LEU A 441 -25.79 9.22 -9.14
C LEU A 441 -25.97 9.55 -7.65
N LEU A 442 -25.48 8.69 -6.75
CA LEU A 442 -25.50 8.95 -5.31
C LEU A 442 -24.61 10.13 -4.93
N SER A 443 -23.42 10.25 -5.55
CA SER A 443 -22.46 11.31 -5.23
C SER A 443 -22.89 12.65 -5.81
N GLU A 444 -23.20 12.68 -7.10
CA GLU A 444 -23.28 13.90 -7.90
C GLU A 444 -24.70 14.27 -8.34
N GLY A 445 -25.60 13.30 -8.37
CA GLY A 445 -26.96 13.42 -8.89
C GLY A 445 -27.06 13.19 -10.41
N SER A 446 -28.29 13.07 -10.89
CA SER A 446 -28.60 12.90 -12.32
C SER A 446 -28.53 14.23 -13.11
N GLY A 447 -28.29 14.14 -14.41
CA GLY A 447 -28.29 15.25 -15.35
C GLY A 447 -26.91 15.84 -15.59
N LYS A 448 -26.89 17.07 -16.11
CA LYS A 448 -25.66 17.75 -16.52
C LYS A 448 -24.87 18.29 -15.34
N LYS A 449 -23.57 18.03 -15.33
CA LYS A 449 -22.64 18.56 -14.32
C LYS A 449 -21.25 18.75 -14.91
N GLU A 450 -20.54 19.76 -14.42
CA GLU A 450 -19.11 19.95 -14.70
C GLU A 450 -18.34 19.75 -13.40
N ILE A 451 -17.34 18.87 -13.41
CA ILE A 451 -16.47 18.61 -12.26
C ILE A 451 -15.04 18.59 -12.76
N ASN A 452 -14.20 19.46 -12.19
CA ASN A 452 -12.78 19.57 -12.54
C ASN A 452 -12.48 19.68 -14.05
N GLY A 453 -13.38 20.33 -14.80
CA GLY A 453 -13.26 20.52 -16.25
C GLY A 453 -13.79 19.36 -17.11
N VAL A 454 -14.33 18.30 -16.50
CA VAL A 454 -14.99 17.20 -17.20
C VAL A 454 -16.50 17.41 -17.18
N SER A 455 -17.13 17.28 -18.35
CA SER A 455 -18.59 17.42 -18.52
C SER A 455 -19.29 16.06 -18.48
N TYR A 456 -20.27 15.96 -17.61
CA TYR A 456 -21.10 14.78 -17.38
C TYR A 456 -22.55 15.04 -17.74
N ASP A 457 -23.28 14.00 -18.15
CA ASP A 457 -24.73 14.04 -18.39
C ASP A 457 -25.32 12.66 -18.07
N SER A 458 -25.65 12.47 -16.79
CA SER A 458 -26.00 11.15 -16.24
C SER A 458 -27.51 10.89 -16.28
N PRO A 459 -27.99 9.90 -17.04
CA PRO A 459 -29.41 9.57 -17.13
C PRO A 459 -29.88 8.71 -15.95
N THR A 460 -31.20 8.51 -15.82
CA THR A 460 -31.78 7.52 -14.90
C THR A 460 -32.68 6.55 -15.68
N ALA A 461 -32.70 5.27 -15.30
CA ALA A 461 -33.48 4.22 -15.93
C ALA A 461 -34.98 4.53 -16.00
N ASP A 462 -35.49 5.21 -14.98
CA ASP A 462 -36.91 5.56 -14.78
C ASP A 462 -37.25 7.00 -15.20
N GLY A 463 -36.27 7.77 -15.68
CA GLY A 463 -36.41 9.18 -16.06
C GLY A 463 -36.71 10.11 -14.89
N GLN A 464 -36.69 9.63 -13.64
CA GLN A 464 -36.88 10.47 -12.46
C GLN A 464 -35.56 11.14 -12.05
N PRO A 465 -35.56 12.34 -11.46
CA PRO A 465 -34.33 12.95 -10.98
C PRO A 465 -33.76 12.19 -9.77
N ALA A 466 -32.43 12.11 -9.66
CA ALA A 466 -31.72 11.66 -8.47
C ALA A 466 -30.87 12.82 -7.92
N ALA A 467 -31.06 13.16 -6.65
CA ALA A 467 -30.26 14.20 -5.98
C ALA A 467 -29.05 13.55 -5.31
N GLY A 468 -27.85 14.08 -5.62
CA GLY A 468 -26.61 13.61 -5.01
C GLY A 468 -26.45 14.07 -3.56
N ILE A 469 -25.75 13.28 -2.74
CA ILE A 469 -25.44 13.57 -1.34
C ILE A 469 -23.98 14.01 -1.12
N GLY A 470 -23.20 14.09 -2.19
CA GLY A 470 -21.77 14.37 -2.17
C GLY A 470 -20.93 13.10 -1.98
N ARG A 471 -19.76 13.10 -2.63
CA ARG A 471 -18.82 11.97 -2.65
C ARG A 471 -18.40 11.52 -1.26
N ASP A 472 -18.06 12.43 -0.35
CA ASP A 472 -17.62 12.12 1.01
C ASP A 472 -18.64 11.27 1.79
N LYS A 473 -19.95 11.47 1.55
CA LYS A 473 -20.98 10.64 2.18
C LYS A 473 -21.18 9.32 1.43
N ALA A 474 -21.14 9.35 0.10
CA ALA A 474 -21.31 8.18 -0.74
C ALA A 474 -20.20 7.13 -0.48
N GLU A 475 -18.94 7.56 -0.41
CA GLU A 475 -17.81 6.66 -0.12
C GLU A 475 -17.90 6.02 1.28
N LYS A 476 -18.42 6.77 2.28
CA LYS A 476 -18.65 6.26 3.64
C LYS A 476 -19.70 5.17 3.67
N ILE A 477 -20.79 5.37 2.93
CA ILE A 477 -21.88 4.40 2.81
C ILE A 477 -21.38 3.15 2.11
N TRP A 478 -20.67 3.29 0.98
CA TRP A 478 -20.15 2.14 0.24
C TRP A 478 -19.13 1.36 1.06
N PHE A 479 -18.18 2.04 1.72
CA PHE A 479 -17.18 1.38 2.56
C PHE A 479 -17.81 0.68 3.77
N LYS A 480 -18.80 1.28 4.43
CA LYS A 480 -19.56 0.64 5.51
C LYS A 480 -20.33 -0.59 5.01
N ALA A 481 -20.92 -0.51 3.82
CA ALA A 481 -21.60 -1.64 3.19
C ALA A 481 -20.61 -2.78 2.89
N LEU A 482 -19.48 -2.48 2.24
CA LEU A 482 -18.42 -3.43 1.93
C LEU A 482 -17.90 -4.16 3.17
N THR A 483 -17.61 -3.42 4.24
CA THR A 483 -16.95 -3.97 5.43
C THR A 483 -17.88 -4.63 6.46
N SER A 484 -19.18 -4.33 6.43
CA SER A 484 -20.12 -4.80 7.47
C SER A 484 -21.29 -5.63 6.93
N TYR A 485 -21.65 -5.47 5.65
CA TYR A 485 -22.90 -6.01 5.11
C TYR A 485 -22.73 -6.88 3.87
N PHE A 486 -21.70 -6.62 3.06
CA PHE A 486 -21.41 -7.44 1.90
C PHE A 486 -20.73 -8.74 2.32
N THR A 487 -20.95 -9.77 1.52
CA THR A 487 -20.43 -11.12 1.69
C THR A 487 -19.93 -11.63 0.35
N THR A 488 -19.31 -12.80 0.33
CA THR A 488 -18.63 -13.32 -0.86
C THR A 488 -19.54 -13.47 -2.09
N ASN A 489 -20.85 -13.63 -1.90
CA ASN A 489 -21.83 -13.82 -2.97
C ASN A 489 -22.89 -12.71 -3.04
N THR A 490 -22.60 -11.51 -2.51
CA THR A 490 -23.51 -10.37 -2.63
C THR A 490 -23.79 -10.07 -4.11
N ASP A 491 -25.07 -10.04 -4.47
CA ASP A 491 -25.59 -9.62 -5.78
C ASP A 491 -26.09 -8.16 -5.72
N TYR A 492 -26.57 -7.59 -6.83
CA TYR A 492 -26.99 -6.18 -6.86
C TYR A 492 -28.17 -5.89 -5.92
N ALA A 493 -29.12 -6.81 -5.78
CA ALA A 493 -30.25 -6.65 -4.87
C ALA A 493 -29.80 -6.63 -3.40
N ASN A 494 -28.84 -7.48 -3.03
CA ASN A 494 -28.25 -7.48 -1.69
C ASN A 494 -27.28 -6.32 -1.48
N ALA A 495 -26.63 -5.81 -2.54
CA ALA A 495 -25.84 -4.58 -2.47
C ALA A 495 -26.72 -3.38 -2.09
N ARG A 496 -27.92 -3.26 -2.71
CA ARG A 496 -28.92 -2.27 -2.31
C ARG A 496 -29.26 -2.35 -0.83
N LYS A 497 -29.65 -3.53 -0.35
CA LYS A 497 -29.97 -3.76 1.08
C LYS A 497 -28.80 -3.39 2.00
N GLY A 498 -27.58 -3.78 1.63
CA GLY A 498 -26.37 -3.50 2.40
C GLY A 498 -26.08 -2.00 2.49
N THR A 499 -26.18 -1.27 1.38
CA THR A 499 -25.99 0.20 1.38
C THR A 499 -27.10 0.96 2.11
N LEU A 500 -28.35 0.48 2.07
CA LEU A 500 -29.45 1.06 2.86
C LEU A 500 -29.22 0.85 4.36
N SER A 501 -28.77 -0.34 4.76
CA SER A 501 -28.38 -0.63 6.15
C SER A 501 -27.21 0.24 6.59
N ALA A 502 -26.19 0.40 5.73
CA ALA A 502 -25.07 1.29 5.99
C ALA A 502 -25.49 2.77 6.13
N ALA A 503 -26.37 3.27 5.27
CA ALA A 503 -26.89 4.64 5.39
C ALA A 503 -27.74 4.83 6.65
N SER A 504 -28.53 3.80 7.02
CA SER A 504 -29.31 3.81 8.26
C SER A 504 -28.41 3.88 9.50
N ASP A 505 -27.33 3.09 9.54
CA ASP A 505 -26.36 3.12 10.65
C ASP A 505 -25.65 4.47 10.78
N LEU A 506 -25.27 5.06 9.64
CA LEU A 506 -24.46 6.28 9.61
C LEU A 506 -25.31 7.55 9.84
N TYR A 507 -26.53 7.58 9.30
CA TYR A 507 -27.33 8.81 9.21
C TYR A 507 -28.78 8.65 9.69
N GLY A 508 -29.26 7.43 9.91
CA GLY A 508 -30.63 7.10 10.32
C GLY A 508 -31.54 6.69 9.16
N ALA A 509 -32.53 5.82 9.43
CA ALA A 509 -33.44 5.27 8.41
C ALA A 509 -34.32 6.31 7.69
N ASP A 510 -34.62 7.43 8.35
CA ASP A 510 -35.47 8.51 7.78
C ASP A 510 -34.65 9.64 7.12
N SER A 511 -33.32 9.51 7.09
CA SER A 511 -32.38 10.52 6.59
C SER A 511 -32.51 10.81 5.10
N ALA A 512 -31.94 11.94 4.67
CA ALA A 512 -31.85 12.27 3.25
C ALA A 512 -30.91 11.29 2.53
N GLU A 513 -29.85 10.84 3.21
CA GLU A 513 -28.86 9.89 2.73
C GLU A 513 -29.47 8.51 2.45
N TYR A 514 -30.27 7.98 3.38
CA TYR A 514 -30.98 6.72 3.18
C TYR A 514 -31.89 6.80 1.96
N LYS A 515 -32.68 7.88 1.85
CA LYS A 515 -33.58 8.10 0.71
C LYS A 515 -32.83 8.27 -0.61
N ALA A 516 -31.66 8.90 -0.59
CA ALA A 516 -30.81 9.07 -1.77
C ALA A 516 -30.20 7.75 -2.23
N VAL A 517 -29.75 6.88 -1.31
CA VAL A 517 -29.31 5.51 -1.62
C VAL A 517 -30.44 4.73 -2.29
N ASP A 518 -31.64 4.78 -1.71
CA ASP A 518 -32.81 4.09 -2.27
C ASP A 518 -33.12 4.59 -3.69
N ARG A 519 -33.09 5.92 -3.87
CA ARG A 519 -33.34 6.58 -5.14
C ARG A 519 -32.28 6.24 -6.19
N ALA A 520 -31.00 6.25 -5.84
CA ALA A 520 -29.91 5.95 -6.76
C ALA A 520 -29.95 4.50 -7.25
N TRP A 521 -30.28 3.52 -6.38
CA TRP A 521 -30.45 2.14 -6.84
C TRP A 521 -31.64 1.97 -7.78
N ALA A 522 -32.77 2.63 -7.46
CA ALA A 522 -33.92 2.67 -8.36
C ALA A 522 -33.57 3.30 -9.72
N ALA A 523 -32.70 4.33 -9.72
CA ALA A 523 -32.24 5.01 -10.93
C ALA A 523 -31.39 4.12 -11.85
N VAL A 524 -30.80 3.05 -11.33
CA VAL A 524 -30.10 2.02 -12.12
C VAL A 524 -30.89 0.71 -12.22
N ASN A 525 -32.21 0.75 -11.97
CA ASN A 525 -33.14 -0.39 -12.07
C ASN A 525 -32.82 -1.59 -11.15
N VAL A 526 -32.13 -1.38 -10.03
CA VAL A 526 -31.96 -2.39 -8.98
C VAL A 526 -33.08 -2.20 -7.95
N LYS A 527 -33.96 -3.19 -7.80
CA LYS A 527 -35.23 -3.05 -7.07
C LYS A 527 -35.20 -3.57 -5.65
#